data_AF-A0AAW6M941-F1
#
_entry.id   AF-A0AAW6M941-F1
#
_cell.length_a   1.000
_cell.length_b   1.000
_cell.length_c   1.000
_cell.angle_alpha   90.00
_cell.angle_beta   90.00
_cell.angle_gamma   90.00
#
_symmetry.space_group_name_H-M   'P 1'
#
loop_
_entity.id
_entity.type
_entity.pdbx_description
1 polymer ?
#
loop_
_entity_poly.entity_id
_entity_poly.type
_entity_poly.pdbx_seq_one_letter_code
_entity_poly.pdbx_strand_id
1 'polypeptide(L)'
;YTFFTSSSLGVKKVYQYISFKMNDKNSVELHNRYTVHNMTHFNLHYTLDKDGKVIKEEEFGLPDGKPNERRTFHVPMERYLTDPNAEYFVNFEVKLKHDCVWAPA
;
A
#
# COMPACT_ATOMS: atom_id res chain seq x y z
N TYR A 1 20.01 28.17 -8.23
CA TYR A 1 18.60 28.33 -7.82
C TYR A 1 17.75 28.40 -9.07
N THR A 2 17.11 27.30 -9.45
CA THR A 2 16.01 27.34 -10.42
C THR A 2 15.00 26.27 -9.99
N PHE A 3 14.02 26.68 -9.21
CA PHE A 3 12.84 25.87 -8.92
C PHE A 3 11.90 26.00 -10.11
N PHE A 4 11.64 24.91 -10.83
CA PHE A 4 10.51 24.84 -11.75
C PHE A 4 9.27 24.40 -10.96
N THR A 5 8.29 25.30 -10.83
CA THR A 5 6.94 24.94 -10.43
C THR A 5 6.10 24.84 -11.71
N SER A 6 5.60 23.64 -12.02
CA SER A 6 4.52 23.47 -13.00
C SER A 6 3.24 23.08 -12.26
N SER A 7 2.19 23.79 -12.60
CA SER A 7 0.90 23.90 -11.92
C SER A 7 -0.08 22.76 -12.24
N SER A 8 -1.01 22.56 -11.32
CA SER A 8 -2.43 22.20 -11.53
C SER A 8 -2.91 20.78 -11.20
N LEU A 9 -3.76 20.76 -10.16
CA LEU A 9 -5.03 20.03 -10.06
C LEU A 9 -4.97 18.51 -10.04
N GLY A 10 -4.81 18.02 -8.82
CA GLY A 10 -5.17 16.67 -8.43
C GLY A 10 -4.54 16.38 -7.09
N VAL A 11 -5.05 16.98 -6.01
CA VAL A 11 -4.88 16.33 -4.70
C VAL A 11 -5.62 15.00 -4.82
N LYS A 12 -4.94 13.97 -5.37
CA LYS A 12 -5.33 12.58 -5.23
C LYS A 12 -5.39 12.42 -3.72
N LYS A 13 -6.59 12.39 -3.15
CA LYS A 13 -6.75 12.13 -1.72
C LYS A 13 -6.17 10.73 -1.53
N VAL A 14 -4.90 10.66 -1.15
CA VAL A 14 -4.36 9.47 -0.54
C VAL A 14 -5.16 9.37 0.75
N TYR A 15 -6.12 8.45 0.79
CA TYR A 15 -6.96 8.29 1.96
C TYR A 15 -6.10 7.64 3.06
N GLN A 16 -5.32 8.47 3.76
CA GLN A 16 -4.30 8.07 4.73
C GLN A 16 -4.89 7.58 6.08
N TYR A 17 -6.06 6.95 6.06
CA TYR A 17 -6.64 6.34 7.26
C TYR A 17 -6.30 4.85 7.40
N ILE A 18 -5.41 4.33 6.55
CA ILE A 18 -4.83 3.01 6.73
C ILE A 18 -3.35 3.19 7.07
N SER A 19 -2.91 2.59 8.17
CA SER A 19 -1.49 2.54 8.54
C SER A 19 -0.95 1.13 8.50
N PHE A 20 0.27 0.98 8.00
CA PHE A 20 0.98 -0.29 7.92
C PHE A 20 2.06 -0.36 8.99
N LYS A 21 2.27 -1.56 9.51
CA LYS A 21 3.39 -1.90 10.37
C LYS A 21 3.94 -3.25 9.95
N MET A 22 5.22 -3.29 9.61
CA MET A 22 5.93 -4.55 9.40
C MET A 22 6.08 -5.27 10.73
N ASN A 23 5.56 -6.49 10.85
CA ASN A 23 5.82 -7.36 11.99
C ASN A 23 7.12 -8.14 11.77
N ASP A 24 7.29 -8.66 10.55
CA ASP A 24 8.49 -9.34 10.07
C ASP A 24 8.57 -9.24 8.54
N LYS A 25 9.60 -9.84 7.93
CA LYS A 25 9.82 -9.81 6.46
C LYS A 25 8.69 -10.42 5.65
N ASN A 26 7.80 -11.21 6.25
CA ASN A 26 6.69 -11.85 5.57
C ASN A 26 5.32 -11.48 6.14
N SER A 27 5.26 -10.52 7.07
CA SER A 27 4.06 -10.24 7.86
C SER A 27 3.87 -8.75 8.05
N VAL A 28 2.71 -8.27 7.63
CA VAL A 28 2.34 -6.86 7.71
C VAL A 28 1.03 -6.72 8.47
N GLU A 29 1.04 -5.90 9.52
CA GLU A 29 -0.16 -5.44 10.20
C GLU A 29 -0.70 -4.19 9.49
N LEU A 30 -1.99 -4.20 9.23
CA LEU A 30 -2.75 -3.08 8.69
C LEU A 30 -3.77 -2.65 9.74
N HIS A 31 -3.76 -1.36 10.07
CA HIS A 31 -4.75 -0.75 10.96
C HIS A 31 -5.74 0.09 10.15
N ASN A 32 -7.00 -0.30 10.16
CA ASN A 32 -8.10 0.47 9.59
C ASN A 32 -8.48 1.59 10.55
N ARG A 33 -8.04 2.83 10.29
CA ARG A 33 -8.43 4.02 11.08
C ARG A 33 -9.65 4.75 10.51
N TYR A 34 -10.35 4.17 9.54
CA TYR A 34 -11.66 4.68 9.15
C TYR A 34 -12.65 4.47 10.29
N THR A 35 -13.65 5.34 10.36
CA THR A 35 -14.75 5.26 11.33
C THR A 35 -15.98 4.54 10.78
N VAL A 36 -16.04 4.35 9.46
CA VAL A 36 -17.24 3.86 8.75
C VAL A 36 -16.98 2.77 7.71
N HIS A 37 -15.78 2.66 7.15
CA HIS A 37 -15.50 1.76 6.03
C HIS A 37 -14.80 0.48 6.51
N ASN A 38 -15.20 -0.67 5.97
CA ASN A 38 -14.52 -1.94 6.18
C ASN A 38 -13.33 -2.08 5.21
N MET A 39 -12.26 -2.77 5.63
CA MET A 39 -11.11 -3.11 4.80
C MET A 39 -11.49 -3.85 3.51
N THR A 40 -12.58 -4.62 3.49
CA THR A 40 -13.03 -5.36 2.29
C THR A 40 -13.36 -4.47 1.09
N HIS A 41 -13.59 -3.17 1.28
CA HIS A 41 -13.84 -2.19 0.21
C HIS A 41 -12.57 -1.82 -0.57
N PHE A 42 -11.40 -2.28 -0.12
CA PHE A 42 -10.12 -1.87 -0.67
C PHE A 42 -9.30 -3.05 -1.20
N ASN A 43 -8.51 -2.76 -2.23
CA ASN A 43 -7.40 -3.58 -2.68
C ASN A 43 -6.09 -2.99 -2.17
N LEU A 44 -5.15 -3.87 -1.86
CA LEU A 44 -3.77 -3.52 -1.60
C LEU A 44 -2.94 -3.87 -2.85
N HIS A 45 -2.27 -2.87 -3.39
CA HIS A 45 -1.22 -3.01 -4.39
C HIS A 45 0.12 -2.91 -3.69
N TYR A 46 1.00 -3.89 -3.86
CA TYR A 46 2.36 -3.79 -3.33
C TYR A 46 3.40 -3.97 -4.44
N THR A 47 4.48 -3.21 -4.34
CA THR A 47 5.65 -3.32 -5.22
C THR A 47 6.89 -3.55 -4.36
N LEU A 48 7.76 -4.46 -4.81
CA LEU A 48 9.07 -4.69 -4.26
C LEU A 48 10.12 -4.35 -5.32
N ASP A 49 10.96 -3.39 -4.99
CA ASP A 49 12.05 -2.90 -5.81
C ASP A 49 13.39 -3.43 -5.28
N LYS A 50 14.28 -3.81 -6.19
CA LYS A 50 15.70 -4.13 -5.92
C LYS A 50 16.55 -3.16 -6.74
N ASP A 51 17.38 -2.36 -6.07
CA ASP A 51 18.27 -1.37 -6.70
C ASP A 51 17.52 -0.43 -7.69
N GLY A 52 16.32 -0.02 -7.31
CA GLY A 52 15.45 0.85 -8.11
C GLY A 52 14.69 0.16 -9.27
N LYS A 53 14.73 -1.18 -9.35
CA LYS A 53 13.97 -1.96 -10.32
C LYS A 53 12.92 -2.83 -9.64
N VAL A 54 11.66 -2.70 -10.04
CA VAL A 54 10.57 -3.56 -9.58
C VAL A 54 10.87 -5.02 -9.94
N ILE A 55 10.99 -5.88 -8.92
CA ILE A 55 11.19 -7.32 -9.05
C ILE A 55 9.92 -8.13 -8.74
N LYS A 56 8.96 -7.52 -8.04
CA LYS A 56 7.66 -8.12 -7.74
C LYS A 56 6.60 -7.05 -7.60
N GLU A 57 5.43 -7.33 -8.16
CA GLU A 57 4.22 -6.52 -8.02
C GLU A 57 3.03 -7.48 -7.88
N GLU A 58 2.15 -7.22 -6.91
CA GLU A 58 0.85 -7.91 -6.82
C GLU A 58 -0.22 -6.98 -6.28
N GLU A 59 -1.46 -7.25 -6.69
CA GLU A 59 -2.65 -6.63 -6.13
C GLU A 59 -3.57 -7.70 -5.55
N PHE A 60 -4.07 -7.49 -4.33
CA PHE A 60 -5.03 -8.39 -3.72
C PHE A 60 -6.00 -7.65 -2.79
N GLY A 61 -7.19 -8.24 -2.61
CA GLY A 61 -8.19 -7.71 -1.69
C GLY A 61 -7.76 -7.89 -0.23
N LEU A 62 -8.07 -6.89 0.60
CA LEU A 62 -7.83 -6.99 2.04
C LEU A 62 -8.85 -7.91 2.74
N PRO A 63 -8.45 -8.57 3.86
CA PRO A 63 -9.38 -9.35 4.68
C PRO A 63 -10.43 -8.46 5.35
N ASP A 64 -11.48 -9.08 5.90
CA ASP A 64 -12.48 -8.37 6.70
C ASP A 64 -11.85 -7.65 7.90
N GLY A 65 -12.08 -6.34 8.00
CA GLY A 65 -11.57 -5.52 9.09
C GLY A 65 -12.42 -4.28 9.25
N LYS A 66 -13.21 -4.25 10.33
CA LYS A 66 -14.11 -3.16 10.67
C LYS A 66 -13.34 -1.87 10.99
N PRO A 67 -14.04 -0.73 11.03
CA PRO A 67 -13.51 0.50 11.59
C PRO A 67 -12.71 0.28 12.88
N ASN A 68 -11.51 0.87 12.95
CA ASN A 68 -10.54 0.78 14.05
C ASN A 68 -9.89 -0.59 14.29
N GLU A 69 -10.19 -1.62 13.51
CA GLU A 69 -9.57 -2.94 13.66
C GLU A 69 -8.19 -3.05 13.01
N ARG A 70 -7.39 -3.98 13.53
CA ARG A 70 -6.10 -4.36 12.98
C ARG A 70 -6.17 -5.76 12.40
N ARG A 71 -5.57 -5.94 11.23
CA ARG A 71 -5.46 -7.24 10.57
C ARG A 71 -4.03 -7.46 10.11
N THR A 72 -3.55 -8.67 10.32
CA THR A 72 -2.27 -9.12 9.79
C THR A 72 -2.52 -9.93 8.54
N PHE A 73 -1.73 -9.67 7.51
CA PHE A 73 -1.74 -10.44 6.28
C PHE A 73 -0.30 -10.85 5.92
N HIS A 74 -0.22 -11.95 5.19
CA HIS A 74 1.06 -12.54 4.79
C HIS A 74 1.49 -12.01 3.42
N VAL A 75 2.70 -11.49 3.33
CA VAL A 75 3.33 -11.09 2.07
C VAL A 75 4.73 -11.71 2.03
N PRO A 76 4.93 -12.83 1.34
CA PRO A 76 6.19 -13.58 1.37
C PRO A 76 7.31 -12.85 0.60
N MET A 77 7.86 -11.77 1.18
CA MET A 77 8.90 -10.95 0.57
C MET A 77 10.29 -11.56 0.75
N GLU A 78 10.52 -12.33 1.82
CA GLU A 78 11.84 -12.86 2.19
C GLU A 78 12.47 -13.70 1.07
N ARG A 79 11.67 -14.47 0.32
CA ARG A 79 12.14 -15.26 -0.83
C ARG A 79 12.72 -14.43 -1.97
N TYR A 80 12.45 -13.13 -2.01
CA TYR A 80 12.98 -12.21 -3.01
C TYR A 80 14.22 -11.44 -2.51
N LEU A 81 14.50 -11.47 -1.21
CA LEU A 81 15.65 -10.81 -0.59
C LEU A 81 16.91 -11.70 -0.69
N THR A 82 17.30 -12.04 -1.92
CA THR A 82 18.34 -13.05 -2.18
C THR A 82 19.76 -12.51 -2.14
N ASP A 83 19.93 -11.20 -2.32
CA ASP A 83 21.22 -10.52 -2.44
C ASP A 83 21.43 -9.57 -1.26
N PRO A 84 22.41 -9.81 -0.37
CA PRO A 84 22.64 -8.98 0.81
C PRO A 84 23.31 -7.63 0.50
N ASN A 85 23.86 -7.44 -0.71
CA ASN A 85 24.50 -6.18 -1.12
C ASN A 85 23.55 -5.24 -1.85
N ALA A 86 22.33 -5.69 -2.15
CA ALA A 86 21.33 -4.91 -2.85
C ALA A 86 20.41 -4.17 -1.89
N GLU A 87 19.91 -3.01 -2.33
CA GLU A 87 18.92 -2.24 -1.60
C GLU A 87 17.51 -2.65 -2.03
N TYR A 88 16.63 -2.91 -1.06
CA TYR A 88 15.25 -3.29 -1.32
C TYR A 88 14.29 -2.27 -0.76
N PHE A 89 13.31 -1.87 -1.57
CA PHE A 89 12.21 -1.02 -1.13
C PHE A 89 10.89 -1.75 -1.35
N VAL A 90 10.02 -1.70 -0.35
CA VAL A 90 8.63 -2.13 -0.49
C VAL A 90 7.72 -0.92 -0.40
N ASN A 91 6.77 -0.84 -1.33
CA ASN A 91 5.71 0.16 -1.31
C ASN A 91 4.35 -0.52 -1.19
N PHE A 92 3.48 0.03 -0.35
CA PHE A 92 2.12 -0.44 -0.14
C PHE A 92 1.14 0.68 -0.49
N GLU A 93 0.30 0.45 -1.49
CA GLU A 93 -0.75 1.37 -1.91
C GLU A 93 -2.13 0.74 -1.71
N VAL A 94 -3.06 1.49 -1.11
CA VAL A 94 -4.45 1.05 -0.95
C VAL A 94 -5.33 1.76 -1.98
N LYS A 95 -6.07 0.97 -2.77
CA LYS A 95 -7.02 1.45 -3.78
C LYS A 95 -8.44 1.00 -3.43
N LEU A 96 -9.44 1.76 -3.83
CA LEU A 96 -10.84 1.32 -3.73
C LEU A 96 -11.09 0.22 -4.77
N LYS A 97 -11.84 -0.82 -4.40
CA LYS A 97 -12.22 -1.90 -5.34
C LYS A 97 -13.20 -1.44 -6.42
N HIS A 98 -14.00 -0.44 -6.09
CA HIS A 98 -15.02 0.10 -6.96
C HIS A 98 -14.79 1.61 -7.06
N ASP A 99 -14.96 2.14 -8.26
CA ASP A 99 -14.98 3.59 -8.49
C ASP A 99 -15.96 4.23 -7.51
N CYS A 100 -15.46 5.16 -6.71
CA CYS A 100 -16.34 6.04 -5.95
C CYS A 100 -16.77 7.15 -6.91
N VAL A 101 -18.04 7.54 -6.88
CA VAL A 101 -18.65 8.55 -7.77
C VAL A 101 -17.89 9.90 -7.78
N TRP A 102 -16.97 10.12 -6.84
CA TRP A 102 -16.13 11.32 -6.73
C TRP A 102 -14.64 11.14 -7.09
N ALA A 103 -14.16 9.95 -7.51
CA ALA A 103 -12.81 9.76 -8.07
C ALA A 103 -12.76 8.59 -9.08
N PRO A 104 -12.36 8.81 -10.34
CA PRO A 104 -12.13 7.75 -11.33
C PRO A 104 -10.79 7.02 -11.09
N ALA A 105 -10.74 5.74 -11.45
CA ALA A 105 -9.57 4.86 -11.47
C ALA A 105 -8.35 5.40 -12.25
#